data_AF-A0A6C0GGQ5-F1
#
_entry.id   AF-A0A6C0GGQ5-F1
#
_cell.length_a   1.000
_cell.length_b   1.000
_cell.length_c   1.000
_cell.angle_alpha   90.00
_cell.angle_beta   90.00
_cell.angle_gamma   90.00
#
_symmetry.space_group_name_H-M   'P 1'
#
loop_
_entity.id
_entity.type
_entity.pdbx_description
1 polymer ?
#
loop_
_entity_poly.entity_id
_entity_poly.type
_entity_poly.pdbx_seq_one_letter_code
_entity_poly.pdbx_strand_id
1 'polypeptide(L)'
;MTTAYLEQDLPTIHRLNEQGNARSFFDIAVNERNRDWIPVIVKMIATQPTFIAMGAGHLGGDQGLIHLLRKQGYSVLPVFSTTN
;
A
#
# COMPACT_ATOMS: atom_id res chain seq x y z
N MET A 1 10.66 -11.77 -4.48
CA MET A 1 9.72 -10.72 -4.91
C MET A 1 8.65 -11.30 -5.83
N THR A 2 9.00 -11.84 -6.99
CA THR A 2 8.04 -12.38 -7.97
C THR A 2 7.06 -13.42 -7.39
N THR A 3 7.56 -14.43 -6.68
CA THR A 3 6.72 -15.46 -6.04
C THR A 3 5.71 -14.83 -5.07
N ALA A 4 6.18 -14.04 -4.10
CA ALA A 4 5.32 -13.35 -3.15
C ALA A 4 4.29 -12.41 -3.81
N TYR A 5 4.66 -11.76 -4.93
CA TYR A 5 3.73 -10.94 -5.70
C TYR A 5 2.61 -11.77 -6.33
N LEU A 6 2.94 -12.89 -6.98
CA LEU A 6 1.96 -13.78 -7.59
C LEU A 6 1.07 -14.47 -6.55
N GLU A 7 1.61 -14.77 -5.38
CA GLU A 7 0.90 -15.36 -4.24
C GLU A 7 0.13 -14.33 -3.39
N GLN A 8 0.19 -13.04 -3.74
CA GLN A 8 -0.44 -11.95 -3.00
C GLN A 8 0.02 -11.84 -1.52
N ASP A 9 1.24 -12.30 -1.21
CA ASP A 9 1.85 -12.27 0.13
C ASP A 9 2.44 -10.89 0.43
N LEU A 10 1.55 -9.96 0.84
CA LEU A 10 1.93 -8.61 1.25
C LEU A 10 2.97 -8.57 2.38
N PRO A 11 2.88 -9.39 3.46
CA PRO A 11 3.93 -9.45 4.48
C PRO A 11 5.32 -9.76 3.91
N THR A 12 5.44 -10.74 3.03
CA THR A 12 6.73 -11.07 2.41
C THR A 12 7.20 -9.98 1.45
N ILE A 13 6.32 -9.38 0.65
CA ILE A 13 6.68 -8.25 -0.22
C ILE A 13 7.26 -7.09 0.61
N HIS A 14 6.60 -6.72 1.70
CA HIS A 14 7.06 -5.65 2.59
C HIS A 14 8.43 -5.99 3.19
N ARG A 15 8.58 -7.18 3.76
CA ARG A 15 9.85 -7.63 4.34
C ARG A 15 10.99 -7.58 3.33
N LEU A 16 10.77 -8.03 2.09
CA LEU A 16 11.80 -8.01 1.05
C LEU A 16 12.20 -6.59 0.63
N ASN A 17 11.26 -5.64 0.69
CA ASN A 17 11.53 -4.24 0.39
C ASN A 17 12.34 -3.54 1.50
N GLU A 18 12.21 -3.97 2.75
CA GLU A 18 12.91 -3.38 3.89
C GLU A 18 14.30 -4.01 4.18
N GLN A 19 14.79 -4.87 3.30
CA GLN A 19 16.05 -5.61 3.46
C GLN A 19 17.23 -4.96 2.74
N GLY A 20 18.41 -5.04 3.38
CA GLY A 20 19.69 -4.67 2.80
C GLY A 20 19.80 -3.18 2.41
N ASN A 21 20.59 -2.90 1.37
CA ASN A 21 20.84 -1.54 0.87
C ASN A 21 19.59 -0.88 0.25
N ALA A 22 18.47 -1.59 0.11
CA ALA A 22 17.22 -1.06 -0.41
C ALA A 22 16.40 -0.30 0.64
N ARG A 23 16.68 -0.45 1.94
CA ARG A 23 15.89 0.16 3.02
C ARG A 23 15.78 1.68 2.93
N SER A 24 16.91 2.38 2.82
CA SER A 24 16.91 3.86 2.74
C SER A 24 16.20 4.36 1.47
N PHE A 25 16.34 3.62 0.36
CA PHE A 25 15.61 3.90 -0.87
C PHE A 25 14.11 3.67 -0.70
N PHE A 26 13.71 2.58 -0.04
CA PHE A 26 12.31 2.24 0.22
C PHE A 26 11.63 3.27 1.12
N ASP A 27 12.33 3.75 2.16
CA ASP A 27 11.81 4.77 3.05
C ASP A 27 11.42 6.06 2.30
N ILE A 28 12.27 6.52 1.37
CA ILE A 28 11.99 7.73 0.59
C ILE A 28 10.99 7.44 -0.53
N ALA A 29 11.25 6.43 -1.35
CA ALA A 29 10.47 6.17 -2.57
C ALA A 29 9.04 5.66 -2.26
N VAL A 30 8.83 5.04 -1.09
CA VAL A 30 7.56 4.42 -0.73
C VAL A 30 6.98 5.01 0.55
N ASN A 31 7.69 4.99 1.67
CA ASN A 31 7.09 5.39 2.95
C ASN A 31 6.76 6.90 3.00
N GLU A 32 7.67 7.76 2.54
CA GLU A 32 7.40 9.20 2.42
C GLU A 32 6.30 9.50 1.40
N ARG A 33 6.40 8.91 0.22
CA ARG A 33 5.36 9.04 -0.80
C ARG A 33 3.98 8.59 -0.31
N ASN A 34 3.90 7.52 0.48
CA ASN A 34 2.65 7.09 1.09
C ASN A 34 2.06 8.15 2.01
N ARG A 35 2.87 8.75 2.89
CA ARG A 35 2.42 9.82 3.80
C ARG A 35 1.91 11.03 3.02
N ASP A 36 2.63 11.44 1.98
CA ASP A 36 2.27 12.59 1.14
C ASP A 36 0.98 12.35 0.34
N TRP A 37 0.73 11.10 -0.04
CA TRP A 37 -0.46 10.74 -0.81
C TRP A 37 -1.72 10.56 0.03
N ILE A 38 -1.62 10.30 1.34
CA ILE A 38 -2.82 10.10 2.18
C ILE A 38 -3.78 11.31 2.12
N PRO A 39 -3.34 12.57 2.29
CA PRO A 39 -4.22 13.73 2.15
C PRO A 39 -4.87 13.85 0.76
N VAL A 40 -4.13 13.51 -0.30
CA VAL A 40 -4.62 13.52 -1.68
C VAL A 40 -5.71 12.47 -1.86
N ILE A 41 -5.44 11.24 -1.43
CA ILE A 41 -6.39 10.12 -1.50
C ILE A 41 -7.67 10.47 -0.73
N VAL A 42 -7.53 10.91 0.53
CA VAL A 42 -8.67 11.28 1.39
C VAL A 42 -9.55 12.34 0.74
N LYS A 43 -8.94 13.37 0.14
CA LYS A 43 -9.69 14.41 -0.59
C LYS A 43 -10.43 13.85 -1.81
N MET A 44 -9.79 12.99 -2.59
CA MET A 44 -10.38 12.41 -3.80
C MET A 44 -11.56 11.49 -3.46
N ILE A 45 -11.38 10.56 -2.52
CA ILE A 45 -12.41 9.57 -2.16
C ILE A 45 -13.60 10.20 -1.43
N ALA A 46 -13.42 11.32 -0.74
CA ALA A 46 -14.51 12.07 -0.13
C ALA A 46 -15.41 12.77 -1.16
N THR A 47 -14.89 13.01 -2.37
CA THR A 47 -15.60 13.74 -3.42
C THR A 47 -16.41 12.80 -4.32
N GLN A 48 -15.83 11.67 -4.72
CA GLN A 48 -16.47 10.70 -5.61
C GLN A 48 -15.84 9.31 -5.50
N PRO A 49 -16.55 8.24 -5.93
CA PRO A 49 -15.94 6.94 -6.13
C PRO A 49 -14.68 7.06 -7.00
N THR A 50 -13.55 6.60 -6.46
CA THR A 50 -12.23 6.83 -7.06
C THR A 50 -11.48 5.51 -7.15
N PHE A 51 -10.98 5.18 -8.34
CA PHE A 51 -10.03 4.09 -8.55
C PHE A 51 -8.60 4.62 -8.46
N ILE A 52 -7.75 3.98 -7.64
CA ILE A 52 -6.37 4.41 -7.41
C ILE A 52 -5.45 3.22 -7.68
N ALA A 53 -4.54 3.35 -8.65
CA ALA A 53 -3.58 2.33 -9.02
C ALA A 53 -2.18 2.63 -8.46
N MET A 54 -1.55 1.63 -7.87
CA MET A 54 -0.25 1.74 -7.20
C MET A 54 0.44 0.38 -7.17
N GLY A 55 1.78 0.37 -7.02
CA GLY A 55 2.53 -0.88 -6.89
C GLY A 55 2.27 -1.56 -5.54
N ALA A 56 2.29 -2.89 -5.51
CA ALA A 56 2.03 -3.68 -4.30
C ALA A 56 2.94 -3.34 -3.11
N GLY A 57 4.16 -2.83 -3.38
CA GLY A 57 5.10 -2.37 -2.35
C GLY A 57 4.55 -1.24 -1.47
N HIS A 58 3.56 -0.48 -1.92
CA HIS A 58 2.95 0.62 -1.16
C HIS A 58 1.95 0.15 -0.09
N LEU A 59 1.55 -1.12 -0.07
CA LEU A 59 0.41 -1.57 0.71
C LEU A 59 0.76 -2.07 2.11
N GLY A 60 1.91 -2.73 2.28
CA GLY A 60 2.30 -3.42 3.51
C GLY A 60 3.04 -2.56 4.53
N GLY A 61 3.04 -3.02 5.78
CA GLY A 61 3.72 -2.37 6.91
C GLY A 61 2.95 -1.19 7.51
N ASP A 62 3.52 -0.62 8.58
CA ASP A 62 2.89 0.48 9.32
C ASP A 62 2.88 1.82 8.56
N GLN A 63 3.75 1.93 7.55
CA GLN A 63 3.77 3.06 6.61
C GLN A 63 3.06 2.71 5.29
N GLY A 64 2.47 1.52 5.18
CA GLY A 64 1.66 1.11 4.04
C GLY A 64 0.31 1.80 3.99
N LEU A 65 -0.23 2.01 2.80
CA LEU A 65 -1.48 2.74 2.60
C LEU A 65 -2.68 2.08 3.31
N ILE A 66 -2.70 0.75 3.42
CA ILE A 66 -3.76 0.04 4.17
C ILE A 66 -3.75 0.48 5.65
N HIS A 67 -2.57 0.50 6.28
CA HIS A 67 -2.43 0.92 7.67
C HIS A 67 -2.77 2.41 7.84
N LEU A 68 -2.20 3.26 6.99
CA LEU A 68 -2.37 4.71 7.09
C LEU A 68 -3.83 5.14 6.86
N LEU A 69 -4.54 4.55 5.91
CA LEU A 69 -5.97 4.83 5.69
C LEU A 69 -6.83 4.35 6.87
N ARG A 70 -6.54 3.17 7.43
CA ARG A 70 -7.22 2.70 8.64
C ARG A 70 -6.99 3.64 9.83
N LYS A 71 -5.79 4.20 9.97
CA LYS A 71 -5.49 5.22 10.99
C LYS A 71 -6.27 6.52 10.82
N GLN A 72 -6.66 6.86 9.59
CA GLN A 72 -7.56 7.98 9.28
C GLN A 72 -9.05 7.64 9.54
N GLY A 73 -9.37 6.43 10.01
CA GLY A 73 -10.74 6.00 10.33
C GLY A 73 -11.47 5.31 9.17
N TYR A 74 -10.79 5.00 8.06
CA TYR A 74 -11.40 4.31 6.94
C TYR A 74 -11.40 2.79 7.09
N SER A 75 -12.49 2.16 6.66
CA SER A 75 -12.55 0.71 6.44
C SER A 75 -11.88 0.36 5.10
N VAL A 76 -10.81 -0.42 5.17
CA VAL A 76 -10.10 -0.93 3.98
C VAL A 76 -10.26 -2.44 3.93
N LEU A 77 -11.05 -2.91 2.96
CA LEU A 77 -11.41 -4.31 2.77
C LEU A 77 -10.82 -4.84 1.46
N PRO A 78 -10.24 -6.06 1.45
CA PRO A 78 -9.84 -6.68 0.21
C PRO A 78 -11.06 -7.01 -0.66
N VAL A 79 -10.91 -6.85 -1.97
CA VAL A 79 -11.89 -7.32 -2.95
C VAL A 79 -11.30 -8.56 -3.62
N PHE A 80 -11.95 -9.70 -3.44
CA PHE A 80 -11.56 -10.94 -4.09
C PHE A 80 -12.37 -11.10 -5.37
N SER A 81 -11.72 -11.56 -6.44
CA SER A 81 -12.43 -11.96 -7.64
C SER A 81 -13.34 -13.14 -7.30
N THR A 82 -14.64 -13.02 -7.54
CA THR A 82 -15.53 -14.17 -7.56
C THR A 82 -15.30 -14.88 -8.90
N THR A 83 -14.72 -16.07 -8.89
CA THR A 83 -14.76 -16.96 -10.05
C THR A 83 -16.22 -17.34 -10.30
N ASN A 84 -16.75 -16.98 -11.47
CA ASN A 84 -17.97 -17.57 -12.02
C ASN A 84 -17.66 -18.97 -12.56
#